data_AF-A0A7W1LY61-F1
#
_entry.id   AF-A0A7W1LY61-F1
#
_cell.length_a   1.000
_cell.length_b   1.000
_cell.length_c   1.000
_cell.angle_alpha   90.00
_cell.angle_beta   90.00
_cell.angle_gamma   90.00
#
_symmetry.space_group_name_H-M   'P 1'
#
loop_
_entity.id
_entity.type
_entity.pdbx_description
1 polymer ?
#
loop_
_entity_poly.entity_id
_entity_poly.type
_entity_poly.pdbx_seq_one_letter_code
_entity_poly.pdbx_strand_id
1 'polypeptide(L)'
;MSASPGAALLPVERTLPPLPVRPLSPKLLEMRARALEVSSRLRELDWKNEVGMTELSGWEYGTRANEMAQALGGEELRQLGRLGAAGGIVPEGTDLVSLGASFLAVSASATYSPLDKQILLVDKANDEQLVTHEFVHALQDQHFDLMKLLVVRPFNFDHTEAVFAIIEGDAMNVQRRAEEGDAYGRRSMEDIARQETERFSQYRTEVGRWFPPLLIETFIFRYRDGTRFVEAVRRRGGERAVDELFLHPPASSEQILHPDKYFQTEVPRDVHVD
;
A
#
# COMPACT_ATOMS: atom_id res chain seq x y z
N MET A 1 4.06 18.08 26.60
CA MET A 1 4.04 16.60 26.70
C MET A 1 5.39 16.12 26.24
N SER A 2 6.13 15.41 27.10
CA SER A 2 7.48 14.93 26.81
C SER A 2 7.41 13.90 25.69
N ALA A 3 8.17 14.10 24.61
CA ALA A 3 8.37 13.08 23.59
C ALA A 3 8.97 11.84 24.27
N SER A 4 8.28 10.70 24.19
CA SER A 4 8.87 9.43 24.58
C SER A 4 10.13 9.17 23.74
N PRO A 5 11.20 8.62 24.31
CA PRO A 5 12.39 8.26 23.55
C PRO A 5 11.98 7.30 22.44
N GLY A 6 12.42 7.58 21.21
CA GLY A 6 12.10 6.77 20.05
C GLY A 6 12.38 5.31 20.34
N ALA A 7 11.32 4.50 20.37
CA ALA A 7 11.45 3.05 20.46
C ALA A 7 12.30 2.64 19.25
N ALA A 8 13.51 2.14 19.53
CA ALA A 8 14.32 1.51 18.49
C ALA A 8 13.45 0.42 17.87
N LEU A 9 13.30 0.45 16.55
CA LEU A 9 12.58 -0.58 15.81
C LEU A 9 13.20 -1.91 16.20
N LEU A 10 12.43 -2.78 16.87
CA LEU A 10 12.86 -4.15 17.05
C LEU A 10 13.05 -4.72 15.64
N PRO A 11 14.22 -5.30 15.33
CA PRO A 11 14.45 -5.85 14.00
C PRO A 11 13.37 -6.89 13.73
N VAL A 12 12.70 -6.75 12.60
CA VAL A 12 11.65 -7.68 12.18
C VAL A 12 12.29 -9.07 12.07
N GLU A 13 11.88 -9.99 12.95
CA GLU A 13 12.42 -11.33 13.00
C GLU A 13 11.94 -12.12 11.78
N ARG A 14 12.88 -12.45 10.87
CA ARG A 14 12.62 -13.32 9.72
C ARG A 14 12.54 -14.76 10.22
N THR A 15 11.48 -15.46 9.87
CA THR A 15 11.21 -16.84 10.32
C THR A 15 11.41 -17.87 9.20
N LEU A 16 11.50 -17.40 7.96
CA LEU A 16 11.59 -18.25 6.77
C LEU A 16 12.97 -18.13 6.08
N PRO A 17 13.39 -19.15 5.31
CA PRO A 17 14.67 -19.13 4.58
C PRO A 17 14.73 -18.02 3.52
N PRO A 18 15.88 -17.75 2.88
CA PRO A 18 15.93 -16.88 1.71
C PRO A 18 15.01 -17.32 0.58
N LEU A 19 14.59 -16.38 -0.28
CA LEU A 19 13.79 -16.68 -1.46
C LEU A 19 14.54 -17.61 -2.44
N PRO A 20 13.83 -18.48 -3.16
CA PRO A 20 14.45 -19.31 -4.19
C PRO A 20 15.02 -18.43 -5.31
N VAL A 21 16.22 -18.75 -5.79
CA VAL A 21 16.83 -18.05 -6.93
C VAL A 21 16.43 -18.76 -8.22
N ARG A 22 15.58 -18.10 -9.02
CA ARG A 22 15.12 -18.59 -10.32
C ARG A 22 15.42 -17.55 -11.40
N PRO A 23 15.99 -17.94 -12.55
CA PRO A 23 16.17 -16.99 -13.64
C PRO A 23 14.81 -16.56 -14.18
N LEU A 24 14.66 -15.25 -14.38
CA LEU A 24 13.48 -14.69 -15.01
C LEU A 24 13.43 -15.08 -16.49
N SER A 25 12.23 -15.36 -17.01
CA SER A 25 12.03 -15.54 -18.45
C SER A 25 12.37 -14.25 -19.22
N PRO A 26 12.70 -14.32 -20.53
CA PRO A 26 12.96 -13.13 -21.33
C PRO A 26 11.85 -12.07 -21.28
N LYS A 27 10.59 -12.52 -21.24
CA LYS A 27 9.43 -11.63 -21.10
C LYS A 27 9.45 -10.87 -19.77
N LEU A 28 9.76 -11.55 -18.67
CA LEU A 28 9.83 -10.93 -17.35
C LEU A 28 11.03 -9.99 -17.22
N LEU A 29 12.15 -10.30 -17.86
CA LEU A 29 13.29 -9.39 -17.93
C LEU A 29 12.93 -8.09 -18.65
N GLU A 30 12.21 -8.18 -19.78
CA GLU A 30 11.72 -7.01 -20.50
C GLU A 30 10.73 -6.19 -19.66
N MET A 31 9.74 -6.85 -19.05
CA MET A 31 8.76 -6.19 -18.18
C MET A 31 9.42 -5.50 -16.98
N ARG A 32 10.41 -6.14 -16.36
CA ARG A 32 11.22 -5.51 -15.29
C ARG A 32 11.96 -4.28 -15.78
N ALA A 33 12.61 -4.36 -16.95
CA ALA A 33 13.35 -3.22 -17.50
C ALA A 33 12.43 -2.02 -17.75
N ARG A 34 11.24 -2.26 -18.31
CA ARG A 34 10.24 -1.21 -18.53
C ARG A 34 9.69 -0.65 -17.22
N ALA A 35 9.34 -1.51 -16.26
CA ALA A 35 8.84 -1.05 -14.96
C ALA A 35 9.88 -0.19 -14.21
N LEU A 36 11.17 -0.57 -14.25
CA LEU A 36 12.28 0.23 -13.70
C LEU A 36 12.36 1.63 -14.34
N GLU A 37 12.25 1.70 -15.67
CA GLU A 37 12.30 2.97 -16.42
C GLU A 37 11.06 3.83 -16.14
N VAL A 38 9.87 3.26 -16.25
CA VAL A 38 8.60 3.98 -16.14
C VAL A 38 8.37 4.51 -14.74
N SER A 39 8.60 3.68 -13.71
CA SER A 39 8.43 4.10 -12.31
C SER A 39 9.38 5.24 -11.96
N SER A 40 10.68 5.11 -12.26
CA SER A 40 11.68 6.16 -12.02
C SER A 40 11.35 7.45 -12.76
N ARG A 41 11.01 7.36 -14.06
CA ARG A 41 10.68 8.53 -14.87
C ARG A 41 9.43 9.25 -14.40
N LEU A 42 8.36 8.53 -14.03
CA LEU A 42 7.11 9.15 -13.61
C LEU A 42 7.18 9.74 -12.20
N ARG A 43 8.02 9.16 -11.33
CA ARG A 43 8.28 9.65 -9.96
C ARG A 43 9.39 10.69 -9.86
N GLU A 44 10.18 10.88 -10.92
CA GLU A 44 11.37 11.74 -10.89
C GLU A 44 12.38 11.32 -9.78
N LEU A 45 12.47 10.01 -9.51
CA LEU A 45 13.36 9.43 -8.49
C LEU A 45 14.35 8.44 -9.10
N ASP A 46 15.62 8.57 -8.72
CA ASP A 46 16.68 7.65 -9.15
C ASP A 46 16.71 6.37 -8.32
N TRP A 47 17.07 5.24 -8.95
CA TRP A 47 17.35 4.00 -8.23
C TRP A 47 18.64 4.11 -7.43
N LYS A 48 18.58 3.89 -6.11
CA LYS A 48 19.76 3.86 -5.24
C LYS A 48 20.43 2.49 -5.20
N ASN A 49 19.64 1.43 -5.35
CA ASN A 49 20.10 0.04 -5.33
C ASN A 49 19.33 -0.77 -6.38
N GLU A 50 19.91 -1.91 -6.77
CA GLU A 50 19.20 -2.87 -7.60
C GLU A 50 17.99 -3.46 -6.86
N VAL A 51 16.85 -3.58 -7.55
CA VAL A 51 15.65 -4.23 -7.05
C VAL A 51 15.48 -5.59 -7.72
N GLY A 52 15.44 -6.64 -6.91
CA GLY A 52 15.22 -8.00 -7.40
C GLY A 52 13.76 -8.25 -7.75
N MET A 53 13.52 -9.26 -8.59
CA MET A 53 12.19 -9.75 -8.94
C MET A 53 12.26 -11.27 -9.07
N THR A 54 11.33 -11.98 -8.43
CA THR A 54 11.31 -13.45 -8.44
C THR A 54 9.91 -14.00 -8.58
N GLU A 55 9.77 -15.11 -9.32
CA GLU A 55 8.54 -15.88 -9.41
C GLU A 55 8.45 -16.89 -8.27
N LEU A 56 7.30 -16.93 -7.60
CA LEU A 56 6.96 -17.87 -6.54
C LEU A 56 5.77 -18.74 -6.97
N SER A 57 5.76 -19.98 -6.52
CA SER A 57 4.54 -20.78 -6.51
C SER A 57 3.52 -20.16 -5.54
N GLY A 58 2.23 -20.44 -5.72
CA GLY A 58 1.20 -19.94 -4.81
C GLY A 58 1.43 -20.32 -3.34
N TRP A 59 2.01 -21.50 -3.07
CA TRP A 59 2.38 -21.91 -1.71
C TRP A 59 3.54 -21.09 -1.13
N GLU A 60 4.60 -20.88 -1.91
CA GLU A 60 5.74 -20.05 -1.50
C GLU A 60 5.29 -18.61 -1.23
N TYR A 61 4.45 -18.06 -2.11
CA TYR A 61 3.91 -16.72 -1.93
C TYR A 61 3.00 -16.62 -0.71
N GLY A 62 2.05 -17.54 -0.52
CA GLY A 62 1.17 -17.53 0.65
C GLY A 62 1.95 -17.59 1.97
N THR A 63 3.04 -18.36 2.01
CA THR A 63 3.92 -18.42 3.19
C THR A 63 4.63 -17.07 3.42
N ARG A 64 5.07 -16.39 2.35
CA ARG A 64 5.66 -15.04 2.46
C ARG A 64 4.65 -13.97 2.83
N ALA A 65 3.47 -13.98 2.22
CA ALA A 65 2.37 -13.08 2.55
C ALA A 65 2.00 -13.20 4.03
N ASN A 66 1.98 -14.42 4.58
CA ASN A 66 1.77 -14.63 6.00
C ASN A 66 2.92 -14.10 6.87
N GLU A 67 4.19 -14.34 6.50
CA GLU A 67 5.35 -13.76 7.21
C GLU A 67 5.23 -12.22 7.24
N MET A 68 5.00 -11.59 6.09
CA MET A 68 4.83 -10.13 6.00
C MET A 68 3.65 -9.63 6.83
N ALA A 69 2.48 -10.26 6.75
CA ALA A 69 1.30 -9.86 7.52
C ALA A 69 1.55 -9.92 9.04
N GLN A 70 2.20 -10.98 9.51
CA GLN A 70 2.57 -11.12 10.92
C GLN A 70 3.58 -10.04 11.35
N ALA A 71 4.62 -9.83 10.54
CA ALA A 71 5.73 -8.98 10.91
C ALA A 71 5.45 -7.48 10.76
N LEU A 72 4.58 -7.09 9.82
CA LEU A 72 4.27 -5.69 9.49
C LEU A 72 2.93 -5.21 10.04
N GLY A 73 2.03 -6.09 10.48
CA GLY A 73 0.69 -5.68 10.91
C GLY A 73 -0.02 -6.64 11.85
N GLY A 74 0.68 -7.66 12.38
CA GLY A 74 0.04 -8.75 13.11
C GLY A 74 -0.60 -8.30 14.42
N GLU A 75 0.03 -7.38 15.16
CA GLU A 75 -0.54 -6.85 16.40
C GLU A 75 -1.74 -5.92 16.12
N GLU A 76 -1.62 -5.06 15.12
CA GLU A 76 -2.66 -4.11 14.72
C GLU A 76 -3.90 -4.86 14.21
N LEU A 77 -3.73 -5.89 13.38
CA LEU A 77 -4.84 -6.72 12.92
C LEU A 77 -5.50 -7.48 14.09
N ARG A 78 -4.72 -7.93 15.10
CA ARG A 78 -5.28 -8.53 16.32
C ARG A 78 -6.08 -7.52 17.15
N GLN A 79 -5.59 -6.29 17.28
CA GLN A 79 -6.29 -5.20 17.99
C GLN A 79 -7.56 -4.79 17.25
N LEU A 80 -7.46 -4.58 15.93
CA LEU A 80 -8.59 -4.27 15.07
C LEU A 80 -9.64 -5.38 15.10
N GLY A 81 -9.23 -6.65 15.18
CA GLY A 81 -10.14 -7.78 15.31
C GLY A 81 -10.96 -7.72 16.60
N ARG A 82 -10.32 -7.39 17.73
CA ARG A 82 -11.01 -7.19 19.01
C ARG A 82 -11.95 -5.99 18.99
N LEU A 83 -11.49 -4.86 18.45
CA LEU A 83 -12.30 -3.65 18.31
C LEU A 83 -13.51 -3.88 17.38
N GLY A 84 -13.28 -4.50 16.23
CA GLY A 84 -14.31 -4.84 15.26
C GLY A 84 -15.33 -5.82 15.85
N ALA A 85 -14.89 -6.80 16.63
CA ALA A 85 -15.80 -7.72 17.34
C ALA A 85 -16.64 -6.98 18.38
N ALA A 86 -16.02 -6.13 19.21
CA ALA A 86 -16.73 -5.34 20.21
C ALA A 86 -17.76 -4.38 19.60
N GLY A 87 -17.45 -3.81 18.43
CA GLY A 87 -18.37 -2.94 17.66
C GLY A 87 -19.39 -3.69 16.80
N GLY A 88 -19.41 -5.02 16.81
CA GLY A 88 -20.32 -5.82 15.97
C GLY A 88 -20.03 -5.79 14.46
N ILE A 89 -18.84 -5.35 14.07
CA ILE A 89 -18.38 -5.26 12.67
C ILE A 89 -17.94 -6.63 12.14
N VAL A 90 -17.35 -7.46 13.01
CA VAL A 90 -16.95 -8.84 12.70
C VAL A 90 -17.40 -9.80 13.81
N PRO A 91 -17.58 -11.11 13.53
CA PRO A 91 -17.88 -12.09 14.56
C PRO A 91 -16.80 -12.17 15.66
N GLU A 92 -17.20 -12.52 16.88
CA GLU A 92 -16.26 -12.81 17.97
C GLU A 92 -15.31 -13.96 17.58
N GLY A 93 -14.04 -13.83 17.95
CA GLY A 93 -13.00 -14.83 17.62
C GLY A 93 -12.48 -14.76 16.18
N THR A 94 -12.89 -13.78 15.37
CA THR A 94 -12.34 -13.59 14.01
C THR A 94 -10.83 -13.36 14.04
N ASP A 95 -10.07 -14.24 13.40
CA ASP A 95 -8.62 -14.08 13.22
C ASP A 95 -8.33 -13.19 12.00
N LEU A 96 -8.29 -11.87 12.25
CA LEU A 96 -7.97 -10.90 11.19
C LEU A 96 -6.54 -11.00 10.66
N VAL A 97 -5.61 -11.62 11.39
CA VAL A 97 -4.23 -11.77 10.88
C VAL A 97 -4.21 -12.81 9.76
N SER A 98 -4.78 -13.98 10.02
CA SER A 98 -4.89 -15.06 9.02
C SER A 98 -5.79 -14.65 7.86
N LEU A 99 -6.89 -13.92 8.12
CA LEU A 99 -7.74 -13.38 7.05
C LEU A 99 -7.02 -12.32 6.23
N GLY A 100 -6.23 -11.44 6.84
CA GLY A 100 -5.43 -10.44 6.13
C GLY A 100 -4.37 -11.08 5.24
N ALA A 101 -3.66 -12.10 5.74
CA ALA A 101 -2.71 -12.87 4.94
C ALA A 101 -3.40 -13.59 3.76
N SER A 102 -4.56 -14.22 4.01
CA SER A 102 -5.34 -14.87 2.96
C SER A 102 -5.88 -13.88 1.92
N PHE A 103 -6.28 -12.69 2.38
CA PHE A 103 -6.73 -11.61 1.51
C PHE A 103 -5.61 -11.18 0.58
N LEU A 104 -4.41 -10.87 1.12
CA LEU A 104 -3.23 -10.54 0.31
C LEU A 104 -2.86 -11.67 -0.67
N ALA A 105 -2.93 -12.93 -0.22
CA ALA A 105 -2.63 -14.09 -1.04
C ALA A 105 -3.57 -14.24 -2.26
N VAL A 106 -4.84 -13.87 -2.11
CA VAL A 106 -5.88 -13.98 -3.15
C VAL A 106 -5.96 -12.73 -4.02
N SER A 107 -5.68 -11.55 -3.44
CA SER A 107 -5.88 -10.27 -4.09
C SER A 107 -4.73 -9.84 -5.01
N ALA A 108 -3.52 -10.32 -4.74
CA ALA A 108 -2.31 -9.82 -5.37
C ALA A 108 -1.66 -10.90 -6.25
N SER A 109 -1.43 -10.55 -7.52
CA SER A 109 -0.59 -11.35 -8.45
C SER A 109 0.88 -10.92 -8.42
N ALA A 110 1.19 -9.84 -7.72
CA ALA A 110 2.54 -9.36 -7.44
C ALA A 110 2.55 -8.55 -6.14
N THR A 111 3.67 -8.51 -5.42
CA THR A 111 3.86 -7.63 -4.25
C THR A 111 5.34 -7.31 -4.05
N TYR A 112 5.68 -6.06 -3.78
CA TYR A 112 6.98 -5.67 -3.25
C TYR A 112 7.09 -6.07 -1.78
N SER A 113 8.06 -6.91 -1.44
CA SER A 113 8.39 -7.25 -0.06
C SER A 113 9.45 -6.29 0.47
N PRO A 114 9.13 -5.40 1.42
CA PRO A 114 10.13 -4.55 2.06
C PRO A 114 11.05 -5.33 3.00
N LEU A 115 10.67 -6.58 3.37
CA LEU A 115 11.52 -7.50 4.12
C LEU A 115 12.59 -8.15 3.24
N ASP A 116 12.26 -8.47 1.99
CA ASP A 116 13.16 -9.12 1.03
C ASP A 116 13.85 -8.12 0.10
N LYS A 117 13.34 -6.89 0.02
CA LYS A 117 13.71 -5.84 -0.95
C LYS A 117 13.56 -6.31 -2.40
N GLN A 118 12.49 -7.08 -2.67
CA GLN A 118 12.24 -7.70 -3.98
C GLN A 118 10.75 -7.72 -4.32
N ILE A 119 10.48 -7.68 -5.63
CA ILE A 119 9.17 -7.92 -6.21
C ILE A 119 8.91 -9.42 -6.25
N LEU A 120 7.84 -9.87 -5.60
CA LEU A 120 7.40 -11.25 -5.56
C LEU A 120 6.24 -11.42 -6.54
N LEU A 121 6.41 -12.24 -7.58
CA LEU A 121 5.37 -12.54 -8.57
C LEU A 121 4.70 -13.87 -8.24
N VAL A 122 3.39 -13.91 -8.43
CA VAL A 122 2.57 -15.11 -8.25
C VAL A 122 1.81 -15.36 -9.53
N ASP A 123 1.85 -16.60 -10.00
CA ASP A 123 1.38 -16.97 -11.33
C ASP A 123 2.09 -16.21 -12.46
N LYS A 124 1.64 -16.42 -13.71
CA LYS A 124 2.17 -15.73 -14.88
C LYS A 124 1.69 -14.28 -14.89
N ALA A 125 2.16 -13.47 -13.94
CA ALA A 125 1.91 -12.04 -13.91
C ALA A 125 2.31 -11.45 -15.26
N ASN A 126 1.32 -11.04 -16.03
CA ASN A 126 1.48 -10.50 -17.39
C ASN A 126 1.04 -9.03 -17.47
N ASP A 127 0.74 -8.44 -16.32
CA ASP A 127 0.27 -7.08 -16.16
C ASP A 127 1.47 -6.17 -15.87
N GLU A 128 1.90 -5.45 -16.90
CA GLU A 128 3.04 -4.54 -16.83
C GLU A 128 2.77 -3.37 -15.87
N GLN A 129 1.50 -2.99 -15.70
CA GLN A 129 1.10 -1.87 -14.87
C GLN A 129 1.06 -2.26 -13.40
N LEU A 130 0.60 -3.47 -13.08
CA LEU A 130 0.77 -4.05 -11.74
C LEU A 130 2.26 -4.15 -11.36
N VAL A 131 3.12 -4.61 -12.26
CA VAL A 131 4.56 -4.67 -11.94
C VAL A 131 5.15 -3.28 -11.76
N THR A 132 4.72 -2.30 -12.56
CA THR A 132 5.12 -0.90 -12.37
C THR A 132 4.69 -0.37 -10.99
N HIS A 133 3.48 -0.68 -10.53
CA HIS A 133 2.99 -0.36 -9.18
C HIS A 133 3.94 -0.89 -8.10
N GLU A 134 4.34 -2.16 -8.19
CA GLU A 134 5.26 -2.75 -7.22
C GLU A 134 6.66 -2.13 -7.25
N PHE A 135 7.15 -1.72 -8.43
CA PHE A 135 8.42 -0.98 -8.51
C PHE A 135 8.32 0.42 -7.89
N VAL A 136 7.15 1.05 -7.87
CA VAL A 136 6.97 2.31 -7.12
C VAL A 136 7.15 2.08 -5.62
N HIS A 137 6.62 0.99 -5.07
CA HIS A 137 6.88 0.63 -3.66
C HIS A 137 8.38 0.43 -3.39
N ALA A 138 9.12 -0.14 -4.33
CA ALA A 138 10.57 -0.26 -4.20
C ALA A 138 11.28 1.12 -4.21
N LEU A 139 10.85 2.07 -5.05
CA LEU A 139 11.37 3.45 -5.01
C LEU A 139 11.04 4.13 -3.68
N GLN A 140 9.78 4.02 -3.23
CA GLN A 140 9.35 4.57 -1.96
C GLN A 140 10.21 4.04 -0.81
N ASP A 141 10.52 2.74 -0.78
CA ASP A 141 11.34 2.15 0.25
C ASP A 141 12.80 2.65 0.20
N GLN A 142 13.39 2.77 -0.99
CA GLN A 142 14.74 3.29 -1.16
C GLN A 142 14.89 4.78 -0.79
N HIS A 143 13.83 5.57 -0.96
CA HIS A 143 13.86 7.02 -0.73
C HIS A 143 13.36 7.44 0.64
N PHE A 144 12.37 6.74 1.18
CA PHE A 144 11.62 7.18 2.36
C PHE A 144 11.57 6.15 3.50
N ASP A 145 12.23 4.99 3.34
CA ASP A 145 12.26 3.93 4.36
C ASP A 145 10.83 3.48 4.73
N LEU A 146 10.18 2.78 3.80
CA LEU A 146 8.81 2.28 4.00
C LEU A 146 8.71 1.41 5.24
N MET A 147 9.74 0.61 5.55
CA MET A 147 9.76 -0.16 6.79
C MET A 147 9.50 0.73 7.99
N LYS A 148 10.23 1.84 8.14
CA LYS A 148 10.02 2.77 9.24
C LYS A 148 8.58 3.31 9.30
N LEU A 149 8.00 3.68 8.15
CA LEU A 149 6.60 4.16 8.10
C LEU A 149 5.59 3.05 8.45
N LEU A 150 5.90 1.81 8.10
CA LEU A 150 5.06 0.65 8.34
C LEU A 150 5.18 0.08 9.75
N VAL A 151 6.31 0.26 10.45
CA VAL A 151 6.52 -0.32 11.79
C VAL A 151 6.51 0.71 12.92
N VAL A 152 6.77 2.00 12.65
CA VAL A 152 6.59 3.07 13.64
C VAL A 152 5.12 3.51 13.62
N ARG A 153 4.31 2.90 14.47
CA ARG A 153 2.89 3.24 14.58
C ARG A 153 2.58 3.86 15.94
N PRO A 154 2.09 5.10 16.03
CA PRO A 154 1.36 5.50 17.21
C PRO A 154 0.16 4.54 17.36
N PHE A 155 -0.33 4.30 18.59
CA PHE A 155 -1.57 3.55 18.83
C PHE A 155 -2.79 4.33 18.30
N ASN A 156 -2.87 4.49 16.97
CA ASN A 156 -3.83 5.26 16.22
C ASN A 156 -4.01 4.60 14.85
N PHE A 157 -5.08 3.81 14.74
CA PHE A 157 -5.44 3.10 13.51
C PHE A 157 -5.75 4.07 12.37
N ASP A 158 -6.44 5.18 12.64
CA ASP A 158 -6.82 6.17 11.63
C ASP A 158 -5.60 6.83 10.95
N HIS A 159 -4.62 7.26 11.74
CA HIS A 159 -3.34 7.76 11.21
C HIS A 159 -2.61 6.69 10.39
N THR A 160 -2.61 5.44 10.88
CA THR A 160 -1.96 4.33 10.17
C THR A 160 -2.58 4.10 8.79
N GLU A 161 -3.92 4.14 8.69
CA GLU A 161 -4.61 4.01 7.41
C GLU A 161 -4.37 5.19 6.48
N ALA A 162 -4.21 6.40 7.02
CA ALA A 162 -3.82 7.57 6.22
C ALA A 162 -2.42 7.41 5.60
N VAL A 163 -1.46 6.86 6.35
CA VAL A 163 -0.12 6.53 5.85
C VAL A 163 -0.18 5.45 4.77
N PHE A 164 -0.95 4.38 4.96
CA PHE A 164 -1.14 3.37 3.91
C PHE A 164 -1.79 3.95 2.65
N ALA A 165 -2.74 4.87 2.80
CA ALA A 165 -3.41 5.49 1.66
C ALA A 165 -2.46 6.34 0.81
N ILE A 166 -1.46 7.03 1.40
CA ILE A 166 -0.46 7.73 0.58
C ILE A 166 0.51 6.77 -0.12
N ILE A 167 0.87 5.64 0.52
CA ILE A 167 1.76 4.62 -0.05
C ILE A 167 1.11 3.98 -1.28
N GLU A 168 -0.11 3.47 -1.13
CA GLU A 168 -0.85 2.84 -2.24
C GLU A 168 -1.33 3.87 -3.26
N GLY A 169 -1.77 5.04 -2.79
CA GLY A 169 -2.26 6.11 -3.66
C GLY A 169 -1.20 6.63 -4.63
N ASP A 170 0.06 6.68 -4.18
CA ASP A 170 1.17 7.04 -5.03
C ASP A 170 1.48 5.98 -6.09
N ALA A 171 1.62 4.72 -5.68
CA ALA A 171 1.85 3.62 -6.61
C ALA A 171 0.72 3.53 -7.66
N MET A 172 -0.52 3.70 -7.23
CA MET A 172 -1.67 3.77 -8.12
C MET A 172 -1.67 5.01 -9.03
N ASN A 173 -1.25 6.18 -8.55
CA ASN A 173 -1.14 7.38 -9.38
C ASN A 173 -0.18 7.15 -10.56
N VAL A 174 0.99 6.57 -10.26
CA VAL A 174 1.98 6.20 -11.27
C VAL A 174 1.44 5.11 -12.19
N GLN A 175 0.79 4.08 -11.65
CA GLN A 175 0.16 3.02 -12.44
C GLN A 175 -0.82 3.61 -13.46
N ARG A 176 -1.75 4.48 -13.03
CA ARG A 176 -2.73 5.11 -13.92
C ARG A 176 -2.10 6.01 -14.98
N ARG A 177 -1.05 6.75 -14.62
CA ARG A 177 -0.29 7.56 -15.58
C ARG A 177 0.49 6.70 -16.58
N ALA A 178 0.96 5.53 -16.19
CA ALA A 178 1.57 4.56 -17.09
C ALA A 178 0.51 3.94 -18.04
N GLU A 179 -0.67 3.61 -17.53
CA GLU A 179 -1.80 3.06 -18.30
C GLU A 179 -2.35 4.05 -19.34
N GLU A 180 -2.50 5.31 -18.95
CA GLU A 180 -3.33 6.27 -19.70
C GLU A 180 -2.58 7.50 -20.19
N GLY A 181 -1.33 7.70 -19.77
CA GLY A 181 -0.50 8.85 -20.14
C GLY A 181 -1.16 10.20 -19.79
N ASP A 182 -1.02 11.17 -20.70
CA ASP A 182 -1.55 12.52 -20.54
C ASP A 182 -3.08 12.59 -20.41
N ALA A 183 -3.80 11.52 -20.76
CA ALA A 183 -5.25 11.49 -20.58
C ALA A 183 -5.62 11.51 -19.09
N TYR A 184 -4.86 10.82 -18.23
CA TYR A 184 -5.13 10.78 -16.80
C TYR A 184 -5.03 12.17 -16.16
N GLY A 185 -3.94 12.89 -16.42
CA GLY A 185 -3.70 14.23 -15.87
C GLY A 185 -4.70 15.30 -16.33
N ARG A 186 -5.41 15.07 -17.44
CA ARG A 186 -6.44 15.98 -17.97
C ARG A 186 -7.83 15.76 -17.37
N ARG A 187 -8.08 14.67 -16.65
CA ARG A 187 -9.39 14.39 -16.04
C ARG A 187 -9.69 15.36 -14.90
N SER A 188 -10.98 15.59 -14.64
CA SER A 188 -11.37 16.24 -13.39
C SER A 188 -11.13 15.30 -12.21
N MET A 189 -11.01 15.86 -10.99
CA MET A 189 -10.92 15.03 -9.78
C MET A 189 -12.18 14.19 -9.53
N GLU A 190 -13.34 14.68 -9.99
CA GLU A 190 -14.60 13.95 -9.93
C GLU A 190 -14.61 12.74 -10.88
N ASP A 191 -14.10 12.91 -12.10
CA ASP A 191 -13.99 11.80 -13.05
C ASP A 191 -13.03 10.71 -12.56
N ILE A 192 -11.91 11.10 -11.95
CA ILE A 192 -10.98 10.14 -11.32
C ILE A 192 -11.71 9.38 -10.21
N ALA A 193 -12.41 10.08 -9.32
CA ALA A 193 -13.15 9.45 -8.22
C ALA A 193 -14.23 8.47 -8.71
N ARG A 194 -14.98 8.85 -9.75
CA ARG A 194 -15.99 8.00 -10.38
C ARG A 194 -15.36 6.75 -10.97
N GLN A 195 -14.28 6.92 -11.75
CA GLN A 195 -13.66 5.80 -12.44
C GLN A 195 -12.98 4.82 -11.47
N GLU A 196 -12.28 5.30 -10.44
CA GLU A 196 -11.73 4.39 -9.42
C GLU A 196 -12.84 3.66 -8.66
N THR A 197 -13.97 4.33 -8.39
CA THR A 197 -15.15 3.66 -7.80
C THR A 197 -15.66 2.52 -8.69
N GLU A 198 -15.76 2.76 -10.00
CA GLU A 198 -16.15 1.76 -10.99
C GLU A 198 -15.15 0.59 -11.05
N ARG A 199 -13.85 0.87 -11.06
CA ARG A 199 -12.79 -0.15 -11.11
C ARG A 199 -12.81 -1.11 -9.91
N PHE A 200 -13.14 -0.60 -8.71
CA PHE A 200 -13.27 -1.45 -7.51
C PHE A 200 -14.66 -2.10 -7.34
N SER A 201 -15.63 -1.85 -8.22
CA SER A 201 -16.97 -2.43 -8.11
C SER A 201 -16.97 -3.96 -8.29
N GLN A 202 -16.21 -4.48 -9.26
CA GLN A 202 -16.03 -5.91 -9.48
C GLN A 202 -15.30 -6.55 -8.29
N TYR A 203 -14.26 -5.88 -7.78
CA TYR A 203 -13.50 -6.33 -6.63
C TYR A 203 -14.38 -6.52 -5.37
N ARG A 204 -15.25 -5.53 -5.07
CA ARG A 204 -16.25 -5.64 -4.00
C ARG A 204 -17.15 -6.87 -4.14
N THR A 205 -17.54 -7.19 -5.37
CA THR A 205 -18.47 -8.28 -5.64
C THR A 205 -17.79 -9.65 -5.58
N GLU A 206 -16.63 -9.78 -6.23
CA GLU A 206 -15.96 -11.09 -6.42
C GLU A 206 -15.10 -11.51 -5.23
N VAL A 207 -14.39 -10.55 -4.62
CA VAL A 207 -13.54 -10.78 -3.45
C VAL A 207 -14.34 -10.52 -2.18
N GLY A 208 -15.17 -9.47 -2.15
CA GLY A 208 -15.91 -9.09 -0.95
C GLY A 208 -16.98 -10.09 -0.49
N ARG A 209 -17.36 -11.06 -1.31
CA ARG A 209 -18.19 -12.19 -0.85
C ARG A 209 -17.44 -13.16 0.09
N TRP A 210 -16.10 -13.13 0.10
CA TRP A 210 -15.26 -14.06 0.88
C TRP A 210 -14.65 -13.43 2.13
N PHE A 211 -14.63 -12.11 2.23
CA PHE A 211 -13.94 -11.38 3.30
C PHE A 211 -14.88 -10.38 3.97
N PRO A 212 -14.70 -10.09 5.28
CA PRO A 212 -15.48 -9.07 5.96
C PRO A 212 -15.37 -7.70 5.28
N PRO A 213 -16.46 -6.89 5.26
CA PRO A 213 -16.44 -5.54 4.69
C PRO A 213 -15.31 -4.66 5.24
N LEU A 214 -14.93 -4.88 6.50
CA LEU A 214 -13.81 -4.20 7.14
C LEU A 214 -12.51 -4.32 6.32
N LEU A 215 -12.13 -5.52 5.85
CA LEU A 215 -10.91 -5.70 5.06
C LEU A 215 -11.06 -5.11 3.66
N ILE A 216 -12.23 -5.30 3.04
CA ILE A 216 -12.49 -4.88 1.67
C ILE A 216 -12.51 -3.36 1.55
N GLU A 217 -13.26 -2.66 2.41
CA GLU A 217 -13.36 -1.21 2.31
C GLU A 217 -12.09 -0.52 2.83
N THR A 218 -11.35 -1.13 3.77
CA THR A 218 -10.02 -0.62 4.16
C THR A 218 -9.03 -0.71 2.98
N PHE A 219 -9.02 -1.84 2.27
CA PHE A 219 -8.24 -1.97 1.04
C PHE A 219 -8.67 -0.93 0.00
N ILE A 220 -9.96 -0.85 -0.33
CA ILE A 220 -10.42 0.09 -1.37
C ILE A 220 -10.14 1.55 -0.98
N PHE A 221 -10.27 1.91 0.30
CA PHE A 221 -9.92 3.25 0.78
C PHE A 221 -8.46 3.60 0.43
N ARG A 222 -7.51 2.73 0.78
CA ARG A 222 -6.07 2.97 0.54
C ARG A 222 -5.77 3.22 -0.94
N TYR A 223 -6.40 2.45 -1.82
CA TYR A 223 -6.15 2.54 -3.25
C TYR A 223 -6.97 3.67 -3.89
N ARG A 224 -8.30 3.63 -3.80
CA ARG A 224 -9.20 4.60 -4.46
C ARG A 224 -8.99 6.02 -3.93
N ASP A 225 -9.12 6.19 -2.61
CA ASP A 225 -9.10 7.51 -2.00
C ASP A 225 -7.66 8.03 -1.87
N GLY A 226 -6.70 7.14 -1.63
CA GLY A 226 -5.28 7.43 -1.73
C GLY A 226 -4.89 7.99 -3.10
N THR A 227 -5.28 7.32 -4.20
CA THR A 227 -4.97 7.77 -5.57
C THR A 227 -5.50 9.17 -5.84
N ARG A 228 -6.75 9.41 -5.43
CA ARG A 228 -7.40 10.72 -5.57
C ARG A 228 -6.66 11.78 -4.75
N PHE A 229 -6.28 11.47 -3.52
CA PHE A 229 -5.53 12.38 -2.65
C PHE A 229 -4.16 12.72 -3.24
N VAL A 230 -3.37 11.71 -3.65
CA VAL A 230 -2.03 11.90 -4.21
C VAL A 230 -2.10 12.68 -5.53
N GLU A 231 -3.10 12.44 -6.38
CA GLU A 231 -3.29 13.24 -7.58
C GLU A 231 -3.56 14.73 -7.26
N ALA A 232 -4.33 15.02 -6.21
CA ALA A 232 -4.56 16.41 -5.78
C ALA A 232 -3.24 17.08 -5.33
N VAL A 233 -2.42 16.35 -4.58
CA VAL A 233 -1.10 16.82 -4.12
C VAL A 233 -0.16 17.05 -5.30
N ARG A 234 -0.06 16.08 -6.22
CA ARG A 234 0.77 16.14 -7.42
C ARG A 234 0.37 17.30 -8.34
N ARG A 235 -0.93 17.54 -8.53
CA ARG A 235 -1.41 18.70 -9.32
C ARG A 235 -1.00 20.03 -8.72
N ARG A 236 -0.83 20.11 -7.41
CA ARG A 236 -0.47 21.34 -6.71
C ARG A 236 1.03 21.62 -6.71
N GLY A 237 1.87 20.59 -6.65
CA GLY A 237 3.32 20.78 -6.47
C GLY A 237 4.25 19.80 -7.17
N GLY A 238 3.73 18.97 -8.09
CA GLY A 238 4.49 17.94 -8.80
C GLY A 238 4.91 16.78 -7.91
N GLU A 239 5.84 15.95 -8.39
CA GLU A 239 6.35 14.78 -7.66
C GLU A 239 7.01 15.15 -6.34
N ARG A 240 7.70 16.30 -6.28
CA ARG A 240 8.28 16.80 -5.02
C ARG A 240 7.24 16.97 -3.92
N ALA A 241 6.03 17.43 -4.24
CA ALA A 241 4.98 17.52 -3.23
C ALA A 241 4.46 16.15 -2.78
N VAL A 242 4.56 15.13 -3.64
CA VAL A 242 4.27 13.74 -3.28
C VAL A 242 5.37 13.17 -2.39
N ASP A 243 6.65 13.45 -2.66
CA ASP A 243 7.77 13.07 -1.81
C ASP A 243 7.60 13.61 -0.37
N GLU A 244 7.16 14.86 -0.24
CA GLU A 244 6.89 15.50 1.06
C GLU A 244 5.81 14.78 1.88
N LEU A 245 4.90 14.02 1.26
CA LEU A 245 3.91 13.22 2.00
C LEU A 245 4.58 12.15 2.87
N PHE A 246 5.73 11.63 2.47
CA PHE A 246 6.45 10.61 3.23
C PHE A 246 7.23 11.21 4.41
N LEU A 247 7.50 12.51 4.38
CA LEU A 247 8.10 13.26 5.50
C LEU A 247 7.02 13.84 6.44
N HIS A 248 5.90 14.26 5.86
CA HIS A 248 4.79 14.91 6.53
C HIS A 248 3.46 14.25 6.13
N PRO A 249 3.23 13.01 6.58
CA PRO A 249 2.04 12.26 6.19
C PRO A 249 0.76 12.92 6.74
N PRO A 250 -0.39 12.69 6.08
CA PRO A 250 -1.68 13.10 6.61
C PRO A 250 -1.93 12.51 8.01
N ALA A 251 -2.48 13.33 8.89
CA ALA A 251 -2.72 13.00 10.29
C ALA A 251 -3.91 12.04 10.50
N SER A 252 -4.81 11.93 9.52
CA SER A 252 -6.06 11.16 9.61
C SER A 252 -6.58 10.73 8.24
N SER A 253 -7.46 9.72 8.21
CA SER A 253 -8.18 9.34 7.00
C SER A 253 -9.08 10.47 6.47
N GLU A 254 -9.56 11.36 7.34
CA GLU A 254 -10.35 12.53 6.95
C GLU A 254 -9.58 13.43 5.98
N GLN A 255 -8.27 13.63 6.22
CA GLN A 255 -7.43 14.42 5.33
C GLN A 255 -7.22 13.75 3.96
N ILE A 256 -7.24 12.42 3.90
CA ILE A 256 -7.24 11.67 2.63
C ILE A 256 -8.56 11.91 1.87
N LEU A 257 -9.69 11.80 2.56
CA LEU A 257 -11.03 12.00 1.97
C LEU A 257 -11.26 13.45 1.52
N HIS A 258 -10.65 14.40 2.23
CA HIS A 258 -10.78 15.84 2.06
C HIS A 258 -9.40 16.51 1.94
N PRO A 259 -8.74 16.48 0.76
CA PRO A 259 -7.39 17.01 0.57
C PRO A 259 -7.21 18.47 1.03
N ASP A 260 -8.26 19.30 0.93
CA ASP A 260 -8.24 20.69 1.39
C ASP A 260 -7.91 20.82 2.89
N LYS A 261 -8.29 19.84 3.71
CA LYS A 261 -7.97 19.81 5.14
C LYS A 261 -6.50 19.54 5.39
N TYR A 262 -5.89 18.62 4.64
CA TYR A 262 -4.44 18.40 4.66
C TYR A 262 -3.69 19.69 4.28
N PHE A 263 -4.15 20.34 3.21
CA PHE A 263 -3.59 21.58 2.69
C PHE A 263 -3.72 22.78 3.62
N GLN A 264 -4.70 22.77 4.52
CA GLN A 264 -4.88 23.76 5.58
C GLN A 264 -4.20 23.36 6.89
N THR A 265 -3.57 22.18 6.92
CA THR A 265 -2.94 21.61 8.13
C THR A 265 -3.95 21.48 9.28
N GLU A 266 -5.20 21.13 8.96
CA GLU A 266 -6.24 20.89 9.97
C GLU A 266 -5.91 19.63 10.77
N VAL A 267 -5.76 19.74 12.08
CA VAL A 267 -5.45 18.58 12.95
C VAL A 267 -6.72 17.83 13.37
N PRO A 268 -6.66 16.50 13.56
CA PRO A 268 -7.76 15.74 14.12
C PRO A 268 -8.18 16.28 15.49
N ARG A 269 -9.47 16.13 15.81
CA ARG A 269 -10.02 16.57 17.10
C ARG A 269 -10.05 15.40 18.06
N ASP A 270 -9.54 15.61 19.28
CA ASP A 270 -9.63 14.63 20.35
C ASP A 270 -11.09 14.40 20.75
N VAL A 271 -11.47 13.13 20.92
CA VAL A 271 -12.80 12.72 21.37
C VAL A 271 -12.63 11.91 22.66
N HIS A 272 -13.43 12.25 23.68
CA HIS A 272 -13.54 11.48 24.90
C HIS A 272 -14.83 10.66 24.86
N VAL A 273 -14.71 9.35 25.08
CA VAL A 273 -15.85 8.44 25.21
C VAL A 273 -16.02 8.17 26.70
N ASP A 274 -17.19 8.50 27.24
CA ASP A 274 -17.58 8.26 28.64
C ASP A 274 -17.83 6.77 28.93
#